data_AF-A0A5C8V5L9-F1
#
_entry.id   AF-A0A5C8V5L9-F1
#
_cell.length_a   1.000
_cell.length_b   1.000
_cell.length_c   1.000
_cell.angle_alpha   90.00
_cell.angle_beta   90.00
_cell.angle_gamma   90.00
#
_symmetry.space_group_name_H-M   'P 1'
#
loop_
_entity.id
_entity.type
_entity.pdbx_description
1 polymer ?
#
loop_
_entity_poly.entity_id
_entity_poly.type
_entity_poly.pdbx_seq_one_letter_code
_entity_poly.pdbx_strand_id
1 'polypeptide(L)'
;MTAPFVIEPLSKAHDRSGFASGNDRVDAYFRQTVAQDVKRRYAACFVAREVATGRVGGFYTLSSNSVPLTDLPDVLAKKLPRYPTVPAALLGWMGRDEAF
;
A
#
# COMPACT_ATOMS: atom_id res chain seq x y z
N MET A 1 2.54 -23.46 11.97
CA MET A 1 2.02 -23.25 10.59
C MET A 1 2.50 -21.89 10.14
N THR A 2 3.55 -21.85 9.31
CA THR A 2 4.02 -20.58 8.74
C THR A 2 2.89 -20.04 7.86
N ALA A 3 2.51 -18.77 8.04
CA ALA A 3 1.50 -18.17 7.20
C ALA A 3 1.89 -18.36 5.72
N PRO A 4 0.94 -18.71 4.83
CA PRO A 4 1.24 -19.03 3.43
C PRO A 4 1.79 -17.83 2.63
N PHE A 5 1.85 -16.65 3.24
CA PHE A 5 2.33 -15.41 2.64
C PHE A 5 3.46 -14.78 3.44
N VAL A 6 4.39 -14.18 2.71
CA VAL A 6 5.43 -13.30 3.24
C VAL A 6 5.19 -11.90 2.72
N ILE A 7 5.22 -10.91 3.61
CA ILE A 7 5.16 -9.50 3.23
C ILE A 7 6.59 -9.02 2.97
N GLU A 8 6.85 -8.53 1.76
CA GLU A 8 8.16 -8.00 1.40
C GLU A 8 8.08 -6.76 0.52
N PRO A 9 9.13 -5.92 0.48
CA PRO A 9 9.17 -4.76 -0.41
C PRO A 9 9.04 -5.17 -1.88
N LEU A 10 8.36 -4.35 -2.68
CA LEU A 10 8.22 -4.62 -4.10
C LEU A 10 9.60 -4.66 -4.78
N SER A 11 9.96 -5.83 -5.31
CA SER A 11 11.15 -6.06 -6.13
C SER A 11 10.78 -6.40 -7.59
N LYS A 12 11.78 -6.39 -8.47
CA LYS A 12 11.65 -6.82 -9.87
C LYS A 12 11.38 -8.33 -10.03
N ALA A 13 11.58 -9.12 -8.98
CA ALA A 13 11.36 -10.56 -9.03
C ALA A 13 9.86 -10.93 -8.98
N HIS A 14 9.00 -10.00 -8.58
CA HIS A 14 7.57 -10.24 -8.53
C HIS A 14 6.94 -10.06 -9.92
N ASP A 15 6.29 -11.12 -10.41
CA ASP A 15 5.40 -10.99 -11.55
C ASP A 15 4.10 -10.29 -11.09
N ARG A 16 3.79 -9.19 -11.77
CA ARG A 16 2.62 -8.34 -11.52
C ARG A 16 1.65 -8.32 -12.69
N SER A 17 2.05 -8.90 -13.84
CA SER A 17 1.33 -8.75 -15.10
C SER A 17 -0.08 -9.33 -15.04
N GLY A 18 -0.26 -10.43 -14.32
CA GLY A 18 -1.54 -11.09 -14.11
C GLY A 18 -2.33 -10.66 -12.87
N PHE A 19 -1.86 -9.68 -12.08
CA PHE A 19 -2.53 -9.30 -10.83
C PHE A 19 -3.90 -8.65 -11.11
N ALA A 20 -4.98 -9.20 -10.60
CA ALA A 20 -6.33 -8.65 -10.79
C ALA A 20 -7.09 -8.58 -9.46
N SER A 21 -7.54 -7.39 -9.06
CA SER A 21 -8.24 -7.15 -7.78
C SER A 21 -9.73 -6.84 -7.94
N GLY A 22 -10.25 -6.96 -9.16
CA GLY A 22 -11.62 -6.56 -9.51
C GLY A 22 -11.81 -5.05 -9.67
N ASN A 23 -10.73 -4.26 -9.52
CA ASN A 23 -10.74 -2.82 -9.72
C ASN A 23 -9.66 -2.40 -10.72
N ASP A 24 -10.08 -2.07 -11.93
CA ASP A 24 -9.18 -1.71 -13.04
C ASP A 24 -8.20 -0.58 -12.70
N ARG A 25 -8.61 0.38 -11.84
CA ARG A 25 -7.72 1.50 -11.44
C ARG A 25 -6.60 1.01 -10.53
N VAL A 26 -6.91 0.11 -9.60
CA VAL A 26 -5.93 -0.49 -8.68
C VAL A 26 -4.99 -1.39 -9.46
N ASP A 27 -5.53 -2.19 -10.38
CA ASP A 27 -4.76 -3.14 -11.19
C ASP A 27 -3.82 -2.39 -12.16
N ALA A 28 -4.32 -1.36 -12.84
CA ALA A 28 -3.50 -0.52 -13.72
C ALA A 28 -2.36 0.16 -12.93
N TYR A 29 -2.67 0.73 -11.76
CA TYR A 29 -1.67 1.35 -10.89
C TYR A 29 -0.58 0.35 -10.48
N PHE A 30 -0.98 -0.84 -10.03
CA PHE A 30 -0.04 -1.86 -9.56
C PHE A 30 0.83 -2.44 -10.68
N ARG A 31 0.26 -2.63 -11.87
CA ARG A 31 0.98 -3.17 -13.04
C ARG A 31 1.96 -2.14 -13.61
N GLN A 32 1.53 -0.90 -13.76
CA GLN A 32 2.21 0.09 -14.60
C GLN A 32 2.93 1.19 -13.81
N THR A 33 2.35 1.67 -12.70
CA THR A 33 2.79 2.93 -12.06
C THR A 33 3.64 2.71 -10.82
N VAL A 34 3.29 1.73 -9.97
CA VAL A 34 3.89 1.57 -8.63
C VAL A 34 5.42 1.44 -8.63
N ALA A 35 6.00 0.82 -9.66
CA ALA A 35 7.46 0.67 -9.78
C ALA A 35 8.17 2.03 -9.92
N GLN A 36 7.53 2.99 -10.60
CA GLN A 36 8.04 4.35 -10.74
C GLN A 36 7.93 5.13 -9.43
N ASP A 37 6.82 4.97 -8.70
CA ASP A 37 6.62 5.61 -7.40
C ASP A 37 7.66 5.15 -6.38
N VAL A 38 7.89 3.83 -6.32
CA VAL A 38 8.94 3.24 -5.46
C VAL A 38 10.32 3.73 -5.87
N LYS A 39 10.64 3.75 -7.18
CA LYS A 39 11.92 4.24 -7.69
C LYS A 39 12.17 5.71 -7.32
N ARG A 40 11.13 6.55 -7.35
CA ARG A 40 11.18 7.97 -6.99
C ARG A 40 11.08 8.22 -5.49
N ARG A 41 10.91 7.18 -4.67
CA ARG A 41 10.62 7.27 -3.24
C ARG A 41 9.37 8.10 -2.92
N TYR A 42 8.42 8.12 -3.86
CA TYR A 42 7.14 8.79 -3.67
C TYR A 42 6.22 7.96 -2.75
N ALA A 43 6.24 6.64 -2.92
CA ALA A 43 5.56 5.69 -2.04
C ALA A 43 6.41 4.43 -1.86
N ALA A 44 6.32 3.79 -0.69
CA ALA A 44 6.84 2.47 -0.43
C ALA A 44 5.76 1.43 -0.72
N CYS A 45 6.04 0.44 -1.56
CA CYS A 45 5.12 -0.65 -1.89
C CYS A 45 5.58 -1.95 -1.24
N PHE A 46 4.64 -2.64 -0.61
CA PHE A 46 4.82 -3.98 -0.05
C PHE A 46 3.87 -4.94 -0.73
N VAL A 47 4.31 -6.16 -0.95
CA VAL A 47 3.53 -7.23 -1.58
C VAL A 47 3.40 -8.40 -0.63
N ALA A 48 2.23 -9.05 -0.66
CA ALA A 48 2.01 -10.34 -0.03
C ALA A 48 2.31 -11.42 -1.06
N ARG A 49 3.49 -12.04 -0.93
CA ARG A 49 3.93 -13.12 -1.82
C ARG A 49 3.59 -14.47 -1.22
N GLU A 50 2.90 -15.32 -1.98
CA GLU A 50 2.66 -16.70 -1.58
C GLU A 50 3.98 -17.49 -1.57
N VAL A 51 4.25 -18.22 -0.48
CA VAL A 51 5.50 -18.97 -0.32
C VAL A 51 5.59 -20.12 -1.32
N ALA A 52 4.48 -20.81 -1.58
CA ALA A 52 4.43 -22.00 -2.43
C ALA A 52 4.64 -21.70 -3.93
N THR A 53 4.00 -20.64 -4.43
CA THR A 53 3.98 -20.34 -5.88
C THR A 53 4.83 -19.12 -6.25
N GLY A 54 5.18 -18.27 -5.28
CA GLY A 54 5.82 -16.98 -5.54
C GLY A 54 4.88 -15.92 -6.12
N ARG A 55 3.58 -16.21 -6.28
CA ARG A 55 2.60 -15.27 -6.81
C ARG A 55 2.28 -14.18 -5.79
N VAL A 56 1.93 -13.00 -6.30
CA VAL A 56 1.46 -11.89 -5.47
C VAL A 56 -0.03 -12.09 -5.20
N GLY A 57 -0.40 -12.33 -3.94
CA GLY A 57 -1.80 -12.40 -3.50
C GLY A 57 -2.39 -11.05 -3.10
N GLY A 58 -1.55 -10.01 -2.97
CA GLY A 58 -2.00 -8.67 -2.65
C GLY A 58 -0.84 -7.69 -2.52
N PHE A 59 -1.17 -6.40 -2.46
CA PHE A 59 -0.20 -5.35 -2.23
C PHE A 59 -0.81 -4.18 -1.47
N TYR A 60 0.05 -3.36 -0.89
CA TYR A 60 -0.33 -2.04 -0.40
C TYR A 60 0.82 -1.04 -0.53
N THR A 61 0.49 0.24 -0.58
CA THR A 61 1.46 1.34 -0.62
C THR A 61 1.31 2.28 0.56
N LEU A 62 2.44 2.75 1.08
CA LEU A 62 2.53 3.74 2.13
C LEU A 62 3.33 4.96 1.66
N SER A 63 2.84 6.15 1.94
CA SER A 63 3.59 7.40 1.75
C SER A 63 3.47 8.31 2.96
N SER A 64 4.45 9.18 3.15
CA SER A 64 4.40 10.20 4.20
C SER A 64 3.29 11.20 3.88
N ASN A 65 2.48 11.53 4.88
CA ASN A 65 1.40 12.51 4.74
C ASN A 65 1.29 13.37 6.00
N SER A 66 0.62 14.51 5.89
CA SER A 66 0.22 15.32 7.03
C SER A 66 -1.24 15.71 6.86
N VAL A 67 -2.00 15.65 7.96
CA VAL A 67 -3.43 15.97 7.98
C VAL A 67 -3.62 17.24 8.82
N PRO A 68 -4.36 18.26 8.33
CA PRO A 68 -4.70 19.42 9.13
C PRO A 68 -5.46 19.01 10.40
N LEU A 69 -5.13 19.63 11.53
CA LEU A 69 -5.83 19.33 12.80
C LEU A 69 -7.33 19.67 12.71
N THR A 70 -7.67 20.65 11.87
CA THR A 70 -9.05 21.09 11.59
C THR A 70 -9.90 20.04 10.88
N ASP A 71 -9.27 19.09 10.19
CA ASP A 71 -9.97 18.07 9.41
C ASP A 71 -10.22 16.80 10.23
N LEU A 72 -9.73 16.77 11.48
CA LEU A 72 -9.91 15.66 12.40
C LEU A 72 -11.19 15.83 13.22
N PRO A 73 -11.89 14.73 13.55
CA PRO A 73 -12.99 14.77 14.50
C PRO A 73 -12.53 15.32 15.86
N ASP A 74 -13.35 16.15 16.50
CA ASP A 74 -13.04 16.81 17.78
C ASP A 74 -12.54 15.85 18.87
N VAL A 75 -13.07 14.63 18.89
CA VAL A 75 -12.71 13.59 19.87
C VAL A 75 -11.24 13.17 19.74
N LEU A 76 -10.70 13.15 18.51
CA LEU A 76 -9.30 12.88 18.21
C LEU A 76 -8.45 14.13 18.40
N ALA A 77 -8.89 15.27 17.85
CA ALA A 77 -8.13 16.52 17.90
C ALA A 77 -7.83 16.98 19.35
N LYS A 78 -8.78 16.80 20.28
CA LYS A 78 -8.59 17.15 21.70
C LYS A 78 -7.49 16.36 22.42
N LYS A 79 -7.13 15.18 21.90
CA LYS A 79 -6.09 14.31 22.48
C LYS A 79 -4.71 14.54 21.88
N LEU A 80 -4.61 15.37 20.85
CA LEU A 80 -3.37 15.62 20.12
C LEU A 80 -2.75 16.97 20.52
N PRO A 81 -1.41 17.10 20.39
CA PRO A 81 -0.76 18.39 20.55
C PRO A 81 -1.33 19.44 19.59
N ARG A 82 -1.40 20.70 20.02
CA ARG A 82 -1.94 21.83 19.24
C ARG A 82 -1.00 22.33 18.15
N TYR A 83 -0.55 21.42 17.28
CA TYR A 83 0.13 21.77 16.04
C TYR A 83 -0.89 21.85 14.89
N PRO A 84 -0.66 22.70 13.88
CA PRO A 84 -1.59 22.87 12.77
C PRO A 84 -1.77 21.58 11.94
N THR A 85 -0.78 20.69 11.95
CA THR A 85 -0.79 19.44 11.19
C THR A 85 -0.38 18.25 12.06
N VAL A 86 -1.01 17.11 11.80
CA VAL A 86 -0.73 15.82 12.42
C VAL A 86 0.01 14.93 11.43
N PRO A 87 1.16 14.35 11.79
CA PRO A 87 1.89 13.43 10.92
C PRO A 87 1.08 12.14 10.72
N ALA A 88 1.04 11.64 9.49
CA ALA A 88 0.34 10.42 9.13
C ALA A 88 1.13 9.62 8.08
N ALA A 89 0.84 8.32 7.99
CA ALA A 89 1.20 7.52 6.83
C ALA A 89 -0.09 7.30 6.02
N LEU A 90 -0.06 7.69 4.75
CA LEU A 90 -1.17 7.45 3.84
C LEU A 90 -1.07 6.04 3.26
N LEU A 91 -2.11 5.23 3.49
CA LEU A 91 -2.35 4.01 2.73
C LEU A 91 -2.94 4.41 1.38
N GLY A 92 -2.09 4.57 0.36
CA GLY A 92 -2.49 5.17 -0.90
C GLY A 92 -3.28 4.21 -1.80
N TRP A 93 -2.72 3.02 -1.98
CA TRP A 93 -3.30 1.97 -2.81
C TRP A 93 -3.22 0.65 -2.08
N MET A 94 -4.26 -0.16 -2.22
CA MET A 94 -4.25 -1.54 -1.76
C MET A 94 -5.14 -2.39 -2.66
N GLY A 95 -4.76 -3.65 -2.81
CA GLY A 95 -5.55 -4.62 -3.55
C GLY A 95 -5.20 -6.03 -3.12
N ARG A 96 -6.21 -6.91 -3.10
CA ARG A 96 -6.04 -8.36 -3.01
C ARG A 96 -6.32 -8.94 -4.39
N ASP A 97 -5.53 -9.90 -4.82
CA ASP A 97 -5.79 -10.61 -6.07
C ASP A 97 -7.03 -11.50 -5.92
N GLU A 98 -7.89 -11.55 -6.94
CA GLU A 98 -9.16 -12.32 -6.92
C GLU A 98 -8.94 -13.83 -6.92
N ALA A 99 -7.77 -14.31 -7.35
CA ALA A 99 -7.44 -15.73 -7.29
C ALA A 99 -7.13 -16.23 -5.87
N PHE A 100 -7.19 -15.35 -4.86
CA PHE A 100 -6.93 -15.61 -3.44
C PHE A 100 -8.07 -15.10 -2.55
#